data_AF-A0A7S4CHE3-F1
#
_entry.id   AF-A0A7S4CHE3-F1
#
_cell.length_a   1.000
_cell.length_b   1.000
_cell.length_c   1.000
_cell.angle_alpha   90.00
_cell.angle_beta   90.00
_cell.angle_gamma   90.00
#
_symmetry.space_group_name_H-M   'P 1'
#
loop_
_entity.id
_entity.type
_entity.pdbx_description
1 polymer ?
#
loop_
_entity_poly.entity_id
_entity_poly.type
_entity_poly.pdbx_seq_one_letter_code
_entity_poly.pdbx_strand_id
1 'polypeptide(L)'
;NTMSELTGDMAKKPVPILMNEIERLKAELAAVKGEQKPTAAEIVDGLFKTYKETTGTSFTFEKDPKDGTDFKYCTFSECPKFTDKHKSPMAKYCTPELWAKLGATKTSKGYTLSNAVQTGCLLPHLGVGCTAG
;
A
#
# COMPACT_ATOMS: atom_id res chain seq x y z
N ASN A 1 -17.70 14.45 31.13
CA ASN A 1 -18.64 15.40 31.76
C ASN A 1 -19.09 16.50 30.79
N THR A 2 -19.29 16.18 29.51
CA THR A 2 -19.47 17.19 28.44
C THR A 2 -20.65 16.89 27.49
N MET A 3 -21.32 15.74 27.64
CA MET A 3 -22.50 15.40 26.81
C MET A 3 -23.81 16.02 27.34
N SER A 4 -23.90 16.35 28.62
CA SER A 4 -25.11 16.94 29.23
C SER A 4 -25.25 18.44 28.99
N GLU A 5 -24.14 19.15 28.76
CA GLU A 5 -24.15 20.60 28.49
C GLU A 5 -24.56 20.92 27.04
N LEU A 6 -24.30 20.02 26.10
CA LEU A 6 -24.73 20.16 24.70
C LEU A 6 -26.25 20.06 24.52
N THR A 7 -26.94 19.29 25.37
CA THR A 7 -28.41 19.14 25.29
C THR A 7 -29.18 20.31 25.89
N GLY A 8 -28.58 21.08 26.79
CA GLY A 8 -29.24 22.20 27.47
C GLY A 8 -29.40 23.45 26.60
N ASP A 9 -28.48 23.68 25.66
CA ASP A 9 -28.41 24.92 24.88
C ASP A 9 -29.15 24.85 23.52
N MET A 10 -29.51 23.64 23.07
CA MET A 10 -30.33 23.45 21.86
C MET A 10 -31.81 23.77 22.07
N ALA A 11 -32.29 23.86 23.33
CA ALA A 11 -33.71 24.07 23.66
C ALA A 11 -34.17 25.54 23.61
N LYS A 12 -33.26 26.51 23.41
CA LYS A 12 -33.59 27.95 23.38
C LYS A 12 -33.47 28.61 22.00
N LYS A 13 -32.98 27.90 20.99
CA LYS A 13 -32.84 28.45 19.64
C LYS A 13 -34.16 28.28 18.87
N PRO A 14 -34.68 29.33 18.19
CA PRO A 14 -35.87 29.20 17.37
C PRO A 14 -35.64 28.15 16.27
N VAL A 15 -36.65 27.31 16.04
CA VAL A 15 -36.63 26.13 15.14
C VAL A 15 -35.95 26.38 13.77
N PRO A 16 -36.11 27.54 13.11
CA PRO A 16 -35.42 27.83 11.84
C PRO A 16 -33.90 27.87 11.95
N ILE A 17 -33.35 28.32 13.08
CA ILE A 17 -31.89 28.39 13.31
C ILE A 17 -31.31 26.98 13.46
N LEU A 18 -32.04 26.10 14.15
CA LEU A 18 -31.63 24.71 14.35
C LEU A 18 -31.59 23.95 13.01
N MET A 19 -32.56 24.19 12.12
CA MET A 19 -32.56 23.54 10.80
C MET A 19 -31.40 24.00 9.91
N ASN A 20 -31.03 25.28 9.95
CA ASN A 20 -29.87 25.77 9.21
C ASN A 20 -28.56 25.17 9.72
N GLU A 21 -28.43 24.98 11.03
CA GLU A 21 -27.25 24.37 11.65
C GLU A 21 -27.16 22.86 11.34
N ILE A 22 -28.30 22.16 11.29
CA ILE A 22 -28.38 20.76 10.84
C ILE A 22 -27.96 20.63 9.36
N GLU A 23 -28.42 21.51 8.48
CA GLU A 23 -28.03 21.47 7.06
C GLU A 23 -26.54 21.81 6.87
N ARG A 24 -25.97 22.73 7.66
CA ARG A 24 -24.51 22.99 7.67
C ARG A 24 -23.72 21.76 8.12
N LEU A 25 -24.13 21.11 9.21
CA LEU A 25 -23.47 19.92 9.73
C LEU A 25 -23.58 18.73 8.76
N LYS A 26 -24.70 18.59 8.05
CA LYS A 26 -24.84 17.59 6.97
C LYS A 26 -23.90 17.89 5.79
N ALA A 27 -23.75 19.17 5.41
CA ALA A 27 -22.83 19.58 4.35
C ALA A 27 -21.36 19.35 4.73
N GLU A 28 -20.98 19.65 5.97
CA GLU A 28 -19.64 19.37 6.52
C GLU A 28 -19.38 17.85 6.57
N LEU A 29 -20.35 17.05 7.01
CA LEU A 29 -20.22 15.58 7.01
C LEU A 29 -20.10 15.00 5.59
N ALA A 30 -20.81 15.59 4.61
CA ALA A 30 -20.68 15.19 3.21
C ALA A 30 -19.31 15.53 2.63
N ALA A 31 -18.72 16.67 3.02
CA ALA A 31 -17.36 17.05 2.63
C ALA A 31 -16.30 16.13 3.24
N VAL A 32 -16.48 15.69 4.50
CA VAL A 32 -15.58 14.74 5.17
C VAL A 32 -15.70 13.32 4.59
N LYS A 33 -16.89 12.90 4.15
CA LYS A 33 -17.09 11.60 3.46
C LYS A 33 -16.60 11.59 2.00
N GLY A 34 -16.20 12.76 1.48
CA GLY A 34 -15.63 12.95 0.15
C GLY A 34 -14.14 12.62 0.06
N GLU A 35 -13.59 11.79 0.96
CA GLU A 35 -12.25 11.23 0.77
C GLU A 35 -12.26 10.30 -0.44
N GLN A 36 -11.83 10.84 -1.58
CA GLN A 36 -11.52 10.09 -2.79
C GLN A 36 -10.60 8.93 -2.40
N LYS A 37 -11.07 7.69 -2.51
CA LYS A 37 -10.22 6.51 -2.27
C LYS A 37 -9.00 6.62 -3.17
N PRO A 38 -7.78 6.40 -2.64
CA PRO A 38 -6.57 6.43 -3.45
C PRO A 38 -6.69 5.39 -4.56
N THR A 39 -6.22 5.76 -5.74
CA THR A 39 -6.16 4.87 -6.89
C THR A 39 -5.22 3.70 -6.60
N ALA A 40 -5.41 2.58 -7.30
CA ALA A 40 -4.55 1.41 -7.14
C ALA A 40 -3.07 1.74 -7.43
N ALA A 41 -2.80 2.59 -8.43
CA ALA A 41 -1.47 3.07 -8.75
C ALA A 41 -0.82 3.84 -7.57
N GLU A 42 -1.55 4.75 -6.92
CA GLU A 42 -1.04 5.51 -5.76
C GLU A 42 -0.72 4.60 -4.57
N ILE A 43 -1.53 3.55 -4.37
CA ILE A 43 -1.29 2.55 -3.33
C ILE A 43 0.01 1.78 -3.65
N VAL A 44 0.18 1.31 -4.88
CA VAL A 44 1.39 0.59 -5.30
C VAL A 44 2.64 1.45 -5.14
N ASP A 45 2.57 2.72 -5.54
CA ASP A 45 3.67 3.68 -5.35
C ASP A 45 3.99 3.91 -3.87
N GLY A 46 2.97 4.02 -3.02
CA GLY A 46 3.13 4.11 -1.57
C GLY A 46 3.82 2.89 -0.96
N LEU A 47 3.49 1.69 -1.44
CA LEU A 47 4.15 0.44 -1.01
C LEU A 47 5.64 0.43 -1.38
N PHE A 48 5.98 0.81 -2.61
CA PHE A 48 7.38 0.89 -3.05
C PHE A 48 8.18 1.92 -2.27
N LYS A 49 7.59 3.09 -1.99
CA LYS A 49 8.22 4.13 -1.17
C LYS A 49 8.49 3.62 0.24
N THR A 50 7.48 3.04 0.89
CA THR A 50 7.60 2.48 2.24
C THR A 50 8.65 1.38 2.29
N TYR A 51 8.66 0.48 1.30
CA TYR A 51 9.64 -0.59 1.20
C TYR A 51 11.08 -0.07 1.07
N LYS A 52 11.29 0.94 0.20
CA LYS A 52 12.60 1.57 0.03
C LYS A 52 13.08 2.27 1.30
N GLU A 53 12.19 3.02 1.97
CA GLU A 53 12.50 3.72 3.22
C GLU A 53 12.83 2.75 4.37
N THR A 54 12.13 1.61 4.43
CA THR A 54 12.31 0.64 5.52
C THR A 54 13.49 -0.31 5.32
N THR A 55 13.83 -0.64 4.08
CA THR A 55 14.84 -1.67 3.78
C THR A 55 16.11 -1.12 3.13
N GLY A 56 16.05 0.06 2.52
CA GLY A 56 17.13 0.62 1.70
C GLY A 56 17.43 -0.20 0.44
N THR A 57 16.55 -1.13 0.03
CA THR A 57 16.75 -1.97 -1.16
C THR A 57 16.65 -1.14 -2.44
N SER A 58 17.60 -1.32 -3.34
CA SER A 58 17.61 -0.67 -4.66
C SER A 58 16.83 -1.47 -5.72
N PHE A 59 15.89 -0.81 -6.41
CA PHE A 59 15.11 -1.39 -7.51
C PHE A 59 14.83 -0.36 -8.62
N THR A 60 14.59 -0.85 -9.83
CA THR A 60 14.24 -0.07 -11.02
C THR A 60 12.89 -0.50 -11.60
N PHE A 61 12.23 0.42 -12.29
CA PHE A 61 11.03 0.15 -13.08
C PHE A 61 11.41 0.22 -14.55
N GLU A 62 11.70 -0.93 -15.14
CA GLU A 62 11.83 -1.05 -16.59
C GLU A 62 10.44 -1.32 -17.16
N LYS A 63 10.11 -0.72 -18.31
CA LYS A 63 8.81 -0.94 -18.96
C LYS A 63 8.67 -2.42 -19.36
N ASP A 64 7.96 -3.21 -18.57
CA ASP A 64 7.72 -4.62 -18.84
C ASP A 64 6.41 -4.74 -19.65
N PRO A 65 6.36 -5.55 -20.72
CA PRO A 65 5.11 -5.84 -21.43
C PRO A 65 3.98 -6.38 -20.54
N LYS A 66 4.32 -6.87 -19.33
CA LYS A 66 3.39 -7.40 -18.33
C LYS A 66 2.87 -6.33 -17.36
N ASP A 67 3.34 -5.08 -17.46
CA ASP A 67 2.84 -3.98 -16.64
C ASP A 67 1.39 -3.66 -17.02
N GLY A 68 0.54 -3.52 -16.00
CA GLY A 68 -0.86 -3.11 -16.16
C GLY A 68 -1.06 -1.62 -15.91
N THR A 69 -2.30 -1.16 -15.99
CA THR A 69 -2.69 0.21 -15.62
C THR A 69 -2.43 0.51 -14.14
N ASP A 70 -2.57 -0.50 -13.30
CA ASP A 70 -2.61 -0.37 -11.84
C ASP A 70 -1.48 -1.13 -11.12
N PHE A 71 -0.62 -1.81 -11.87
CA PHE A 71 0.44 -2.66 -11.33
C PHE A 71 1.68 -2.60 -12.22
N LYS A 72 2.85 -2.44 -11.59
CA LYS A 72 4.15 -2.42 -12.27
C LYS A 72 5.09 -3.42 -11.63
N TYR A 73 5.82 -4.15 -12.47
CA TYR A 73 6.92 -4.98 -12.01
C TYR A 73 8.15 -4.12 -11.69
N CYS A 74 8.88 -4.50 -10.66
CA CYS A 74 10.20 -3.94 -10.36
C CYS A 74 11.30 -4.97 -10.62
N THR A 75 12.45 -4.48 -11.06
CA THR A 75 13.68 -5.26 -11.12
C THR A 75 14.56 -4.87 -9.95
N PHE A 76 14.88 -5.81 -9.06
CA PHE A 76 15.81 -5.55 -7.96
C PHE A 76 17.26 -5.63 -8.46
N SER A 77 18.05 -4.61 -8.15
CA SER A 77 19.48 -4.56 -8.53
C SER A 77 20.38 -5.35 -7.57
N GLU A 78 19.87 -5.64 -6.38
CA GLU A 78 20.53 -6.39 -5.32
C GLU A 78 19.55 -7.40 -4.70
N CYS A 79 20.05 -8.30 -3.87
CA CYS A 79 19.17 -9.18 -3.09
C CYS A 79 18.25 -8.33 -2.21
N PRO A 80 16.92 -8.55 -2.26
CA PRO A 80 15.97 -7.84 -1.41
C PRO A 80 16.32 -7.96 0.07
N LYS A 81 16.21 -6.85 0.81
CA LYS A 81 16.43 -6.81 2.25
C LYS A 81 15.07 -6.87 2.95
N PHE A 82 15.02 -7.55 4.09
CA PHE A 82 13.79 -7.77 4.83
C PHE A 82 13.91 -7.18 6.24
N THR A 83 12.80 -6.63 6.73
CA THR A 83 12.65 -6.20 8.13
C THR A 83 12.03 -7.32 8.98
N ASP A 84 12.04 -7.16 10.30
CA ASP A 84 11.42 -8.10 11.23
C ASP A 84 9.93 -8.35 10.99
N LYS A 85 9.25 -7.48 10.24
CA LYS A 85 7.83 -7.65 9.87
C LYS A 85 7.62 -8.73 8.80
N HIS A 86 8.66 -9.08 8.04
CA HIS A 86 8.57 -10.09 6.99
C HIS A 86 8.69 -11.48 7.62
N LYS A 87 7.57 -12.20 7.69
CA LYS A 87 7.52 -13.55 8.29
C LYS A 87 7.34 -14.67 7.25
N SER A 88 7.41 -14.32 5.97
CA SER A 88 7.21 -15.27 4.88
C SER A 88 8.41 -16.23 4.72
N PRO A 89 8.20 -17.48 4.28
CA PRO A 89 9.28 -18.38 3.86
C PRO A 89 10.16 -17.76 2.79
N MET A 90 9.59 -16.97 1.86
CA MET A 90 10.37 -16.25 0.85
C MET A 90 11.46 -15.39 1.51
N ALA A 91 11.13 -14.60 2.54
CA ALA A 91 12.11 -13.75 3.22
C ALA A 91 13.23 -14.56 3.91
N LYS A 92 12.93 -15.79 4.35
CA LYS A 92 13.93 -16.69 4.96
C LYS A 92 14.91 -17.29 3.96
N TYR A 93 14.44 -17.62 2.75
CA TYR A 93 15.23 -18.35 1.75
C TYR A 93 15.79 -17.47 0.62
N CYS A 94 15.31 -16.24 0.49
CA CYS A 94 15.83 -15.24 -0.45
C CYS A 94 17.18 -14.71 0.06
N THR A 95 18.22 -15.53 -0.10
CA THR A 95 19.59 -15.23 0.33
C THR A 95 20.41 -14.62 -0.81
N PRO A 96 21.49 -13.88 -0.51
CA PRO A 96 22.40 -13.37 -1.53
C PRO A 96 23.00 -14.46 -2.43
N GLU A 97 23.24 -15.66 -1.89
CA GLU A 97 23.74 -16.80 -2.66
C GLU A 97 22.71 -17.28 -3.69
N LEU A 98 21.44 -17.42 -3.30
CA LEU A 98 20.36 -17.77 -4.20
C LEU A 98 20.15 -16.67 -5.26
N TRP A 99 20.22 -15.41 -4.83
CA TRP A 99 20.08 -14.25 -5.70
C TRP A 99 21.19 -14.17 -6.75
N ALA A 100 22.43 -14.46 -6.39
CA ALA A 100 23.53 -14.51 -7.33
C ALA A 100 23.33 -15.59 -8.41
N LYS A 101 22.70 -16.71 -8.06
CA LYS A 101 22.42 -17.83 -8.99
C LYS A 101 21.23 -17.55 -9.91
N LEU A 102 20.16 -16.95 -9.39
CA LEU A 102 18.85 -16.89 -10.07
C LEU A 102 18.35 -15.47 -10.36
N GLY A 103 18.90 -14.44 -9.72
CA GLY A 103 18.39 -13.06 -9.79
C GLY A 103 18.38 -12.47 -11.20
N ALA A 104 19.36 -12.84 -12.03
CA ALA A 104 19.44 -12.42 -13.43
C ALA A 104 18.74 -13.39 -14.42
N THR A 105 18.27 -14.56 -13.95
CA THR A 105 17.63 -15.55 -14.82
C THR A 105 16.19 -15.17 -15.16
N LYS A 106 15.76 -15.56 -16.36
CA LYS A 106 14.41 -15.31 -16.88
C LYS A 106 13.83 -16.61 -17.42
N THR A 107 12.53 -16.80 -17.23
CA THR A 107 11.80 -17.89 -17.91
C THR A 107 11.70 -17.61 -19.41
N SER A 108 11.25 -18.60 -20.19
CA SER A 108 11.01 -18.44 -21.64
C SER A 108 10.02 -17.32 -21.98
N LYS A 109 9.15 -16.94 -21.04
CA LYS A 109 8.20 -15.83 -21.15
C LYS A 109 8.68 -14.54 -20.47
N GLY A 110 9.93 -14.50 -20.04
CA GLY A 110 10.54 -13.31 -19.43
C GLY A 110 10.12 -13.04 -17.98
N TYR A 111 9.62 -14.04 -17.23
CA TYR A 111 9.36 -13.91 -15.80
C TYR A 111 10.67 -14.04 -15.02
N THR A 112 10.94 -13.13 -14.09
CA THR A 112 12.20 -13.07 -13.33
C THR A 112 11.99 -13.47 -11.87
N LEU A 113 13.09 -13.73 -11.14
CA LEU A 113 13.01 -13.87 -9.69
C LEU A 113 12.50 -12.60 -9.01
N SER A 114 12.81 -11.41 -9.55
CA SER A 114 12.28 -10.14 -9.03
C SER A 114 10.75 -10.09 -9.09
N ASN A 115 10.16 -10.55 -10.20
CA ASN A 115 8.71 -10.61 -10.36
C ASN A 115 8.08 -11.56 -9.33
N ALA A 116 8.73 -12.70 -9.09
CA ALA A 116 8.24 -13.73 -8.17
C ALA A 116 8.17 -13.22 -6.72
N VAL A 117 9.20 -12.50 -6.25
CA VAL A 117 9.33 -12.10 -4.84
C VAL A 117 8.72 -10.72 -4.53
N GLN A 118 8.40 -9.91 -5.53
CA GLN A 118 7.94 -8.52 -5.35
C GLN A 118 6.78 -8.42 -4.35
N THR A 119 5.78 -9.29 -4.46
CA THR A 119 4.62 -9.26 -3.57
C THR A 119 5.02 -9.45 -2.10
N GLY A 120 5.92 -10.39 -1.81
CA GLY A 120 6.39 -10.63 -0.45
C GLY A 120 7.36 -9.57 0.06
N CYS A 121 8.01 -8.81 -0.82
CA CYS A 121 8.81 -7.64 -0.44
C CYS A 121 7.92 -6.45 -0.06
N LEU A 122 6.86 -6.19 -0.84
CA LEU A 122 5.97 -5.05 -0.60
C LEU A 122 4.97 -5.29 0.54
N LEU A 123 4.57 -6.55 0.77
CA LEU A 123 3.55 -6.92 1.73
C LEU A 123 4.12 -7.90 2.77
N PRO A 124 4.69 -7.40 3.88
CA PRO A 124 5.40 -8.22 4.87
C PRO A 124 4.53 -9.30 5.54
N HIS A 125 3.21 -9.11 5.52
CA HIS A 125 2.22 -9.97 6.17
C HIS A 125 1.78 -11.16 5.32
N LEU A 126 2.27 -11.30 4.08
CA LEU A 126 1.88 -12.41 3.23
C LEU A 126 2.48 -13.74 3.70
N GLY A 127 1.68 -14.80 3.60
CA GLY A 127 2.05 -16.14 4.06
C GLY A 127 3.28 -16.71 3.36
N VAL A 128 3.25 -16.84 2.02
CA VAL A 128 4.36 -17.44 1.24
C VAL A 128 5.36 -16.38 0.75
N GLY A 129 4.85 -15.25 0.25
CA GLY A 129 5.65 -14.12 -0.24
C GLY A 129 6.30 -14.31 -1.62
N CYS A 130 5.97 -15.36 -2.36
CA CYS A 130 6.50 -15.63 -3.69
C CYS A 130 5.40 -16.17 -4.62
N THR A 131 5.41 -15.79 -5.89
CA THR A 131 4.44 -16.22 -6.93
C THR A 131 5.12 -16.83 -8.15
N ALA A 132 4.44 -17.75 -8.84
CA ALA A 132 4.83 -18.25 -10.15
C ALA A 132 4.06 -17.52 -11.26
N GLY A 133 4.66 -17.36 -12.44
CA GLY A 133 4.07 -16.65 -13.59
C GLY A 133 4.43 -17.26 -14.94
#